data_AF-A0A8T3WHF2-F1
#
_entry.id   AF-A0A8T3WHF2-F1
#
_cell.length_a   1.000
_cell.length_b   1.000
_cell.length_c   1.000
_cell.angle_alpha   90.00
_cell.angle_beta   90.00
_cell.angle_gamma   90.00
#
_symmetry.space_group_name_H-M   'P 1'
#
loop_
_entity.id
_entity.type
_entity.pdbx_description
1 polymer ?
#
loop_
_entity_poly.entity_id
_entity_poly.type
_entity_poly.pdbx_seq_one_letter_code
_entity_poly.pdbx_strand_id
1 'polypeptide(L)'
;MLQDVIIYVVKSMKNRMMRSILTIVSILIGIMAIFALVSFGQGLSSYVNQIGQEAGADKLIAQPRGFGPPGTSSTPLTKDDLDFIKKVKDVSEASGVVMQQAEISLDVDKPGKWVFVMGMSTIPSEQRLIDESFGGIDILKGRNLKSGDKNKAVIGYNYQFADKIFSKPLKLGDKIFVNDVEFKIIGFYEEIGNSQDDSNFYITINDAEELFSKKDEYAFIYIRADKGVNPSELAAKLEEKLRKEKNQKEGEETFFIQTFEQLLETFGTILLVLNAVLAIIAGISVLVAAVNITNTMYTAVLERTKEIGIMKSIGARNSTILFIFFMESGAIGLIGGAIGILLGYGLAKLGGLFAASAGFALLKPAFPWWLIVGSLMFSFAVGAASGFLPARAASKLKPVDALRYE
;
A
#
# COMPACT_ATOMS: atom_id res chain seq x y z
N MET A 1 -2.93 45.38 -5.80
CA MET A 1 -2.97 44.60 -7.07
C MET A 1 -3.28 43.12 -6.85
N LEU A 2 -2.44 42.32 -6.19
CA LEU A 2 -2.73 40.88 -5.92
C LEU A 2 -3.95 40.68 -5.02
N GLN A 3 -4.10 41.49 -3.96
CA GLN A 3 -5.29 41.46 -3.09
C GLN A 3 -6.57 41.82 -3.85
N ASP A 4 -6.52 42.83 -4.74
CA ASP A 4 -7.67 43.26 -5.54
C ASP A 4 -8.11 42.18 -6.54
N VAL A 5 -7.14 41.46 -7.13
CA VAL A 5 -7.42 40.30 -8.01
C VAL A 5 -8.10 39.18 -7.24
N ILE A 6 -7.65 38.86 -6.03
CA ILE A 6 -8.27 37.80 -5.20
C ILE A 6 -9.71 38.18 -4.82
N ILE A 7 -9.95 39.41 -4.37
CA ILE A 7 -11.29 39.90 -4.02
C ILE A 7 -12.21 39.84 -5.25
N TYR A 8 -11.70 40.22 -6.42
CA TYR A 8 -12.45 40.18 -7.67
C TYR A 8 -12.84 38.75 -8.08
N VAL A 9 -11.90 37.80 -8.00
CA VAL A 9 -12.13 36.38 -8.33
C VAL A 9 -13.21 35.77 -7.42
N VAL A 10 -13.13 36.00 -6.10
CA VAL A 10 -14.12 35.49 -5.14
C VAL A 10 -15.52 36.05 -5.41
N LYS A 11 -15.63 37.33 -5.78
CA LYS A 11 -16.90 37.98 -6.10
C LYS A 11 -17.48 37.47 -7.44
N SER A 12 -16.62 37.25 -8.44
CA SER A 12 -17.00 36.68 -9.75
C SER A 12 -17.62 35.29 -9.60
N MET A 13 -16.98 34.40 -8.82
CA MET A 13 -17.47 33.05 -8.56
C MET A 13 -18.84 33.00 -7.88
N LYS A 14 -19.08 33.88 -6.88
CA LYS A 14 -20.35 33.92 -6.14
C LYS A 14 -21.55 34.25 -7.01
N ASN A 15 -21.37 35.02 -8.08
CA ASN A 15 -22.46 35.39 -8.98
C ASN A 15 -22.85 34.25 -9.94
N ARG A 16 -22.05 33.17 -10.05
CA ARG A 16 -22.29 32.04 -10.98
C ARG A 16 -22.02 30.69 -10.33
N MET A 17 -22.74 30.44 -9.25
CA MET A 17 -22.58 29.25 -8.40
C MET A 17 -22.70 27.94 -9.18
N MET A 18 -23.76 27.74 -9.99
CA MET A 18 -24.05 26.43 -10.59
C MET A 18 -22.94 25.92 -11.53
N ARG A 19 -22.43 26.79 -12.40
CA ARG A 19 -21.37 26.40 -13.37
C ARG A 19 -20.03 26.23 -12.69
N SER A 20 -19.68 27.17 -11.80
CA SER A 20 -18.45 27.09 -11.02
C SER A 20 -18.43 25.81 -10.18
N ILE A 21 -19.56 25.40 -9.60
CA ILE A 21 -19.69 24.14 -8.87
C ILE A 21 -19.44 22.94 -9.80
N LEU A 22 -20.04 22.88 -10.98
CA LEU A 22 -19.82 21.76 -11.92
C LEU A 22 -18.35 21.65 -12.36
N THR A 23 -17.68 22.77 -12.61
CA THR A 23 -16.25 22.81 -12.92
C THR A 23 -15.40 22.35 -11.73
N ILE A 24 -15.69 22.86 -10.54
CA ILE A 24 -15.01 22.48 -9.29
C ILE A 24 -15.19 20.99 -9.03
N VAL A 25 -16.39 20.43 -9.20
CA VAL A 25 -16.68 19.00 -9.04
C VAL A 25 -15.86 18.15 -10.00
N SER A 26 -15.72 18.57 -11.26
CA SER A 26 -14.91 17.85 -12.26
C SER A 26 -13.45 17.73 -11.84
N ILE A 27 -12.86 18.84 -11.37
CA ILE A 27 -11.47 18.89 -10.88
C ILE A 27 -11.34 18.09 -9.58
N LEU A 28 -12.31 18.29 -8.67
CA LEU A 28 -12.39 17.62 -7.38
C LEU A 28 -12.36 16.11 -7.53
N ILE A 29 -13.16 15.53 -8.42
CA ILE A 29 -13.23 14.06 -8.58
C ILE A 29 -11.87 13.53 -9.05
N GLY A 30 -11.25 14.20 -10.03
CA GLY A 30 -9.93 13.83 -10.53
C GLY A 30 -8.85 13.91 -9.45
N ILE A 31 -8.74 15.06 -8.77
CA ILE A 31 -7.73 15.26 -7.72
C ILE A 31 -7.99 14.35 -6.52
N MET A 32 -9.24 14.13 -6.13
CA MET A 32 -9.62 13.21 -5.06
C MET A 32 -9.15 11.79 -5.34
N ALA A 33 -9.43 11.27 -6.54
CA ALA A 33 -9.01 9.93 -6.94
C ALA A 33 -7.48 9.81 -6.99
N ILE A 34 -6.79 10.76 -7.64
CA ILE A 34 -5.33 10.80 -7.71
C ILE A 34 -4.71 10.85 -6.32
N PHE A 35 -5.18 11.76 -5.46
CA PHE A 35 -4.64 11.95 -4.13
C PHE A 35 -4.81 10.69 -3.27
N ALA A 36 -6.01 10.11 -3.25
CA ALA A 36 -6.26 8.89 -2.49
C ALA A 36 -5.36 7.74 -2.95
N LEU A 37 -5.28 7.53 -4.27
CA LEU A 37 -4.57 6.39 -4.85
C LEU A 37 -3.05 6.51 -4.72
N VAL A 38 -2.48 7.70 -4.95
CA VAL A 38 -1.05 7.95 -4.70
C VAL A 38 -0.74 7.80 -3.21
N SER A 39 -1.65 8.20 -2.31
CA SER A 39 -1.46 8.00 -0.86
C SER A 39 -1.36 6.52 -0.50
N PHE A 40 -2.20 5.65 -1.08
CA PHE A 40 -2.10 4.20 -0.89
C PHE A 40 -0.80 3.64 -1.49
N GLY A 41 -0.40 4.08 -2.69
CA GLY A 41 0.85 3.65 -3.31
C GLY A 41 2.08 4.01 -2.48
N GLN A 42 2.11 5.23 -1.91
CA GLN A 42 3.18 5.65 -1.00
C GLN A 42 3.16 4.88 0.33
N GLY A 43 1.97 4.56 0.83
CA GLY A 43 1.79 3.70 1.99
C GLY A 43 2.39 2.31 1.78
N LEU A 44 2.00 1.65 0.69
CA LEU A 44 2.51 0.34 0.33
C LEU A 44 4.02 0.37 0.07
N SER A 45 4.52 1.39 -0.63
CA SER A 45 5.96 1.55 -0.87
C SER A 45 6.74 1.74 0.43
N SER A 46 6.22 2.51 1.38
CA SER A 46 6.87 2.70 2.69
C SER A 46 6.92 1.40 3.48
N TYR A 47 5.84 0.63 3.47
CA TYR A 47 5.75 -0.68 4.12
C TYR A 47 6.75 -1.69 3.51
N VAL A 48 6.74 -1.82 2.19
CA VAL A 48 7.65 -2.71 1.44
C VAL A 48 9.11 -2.33 1.73
N ASN A 49 9.45 -1.05 1.71
CA ASN A 49 10.80 -0.58 2.04
C ASN A 49 11.20 -0.86 3.49
N GLN A 50 10.27 -0.74 4.44
CA GLN A 50 10.53 -1.05 5.85
C GLN A 50 10.86 -2.53 6.04
N ILE A 51 10.00 -3.43 5.52
CA ILE A 51 10.25 -4.87 5.57
C ILE A 51 11.58 -5.21 4.90
N GLY A 52 11.88 -4.63 3.74
CA GLY A 52 13.14 -4.87 3.05
C GLY A 52 14.36 -4.51 3.88
N GLN A 53 14.30 -3.38 4.60
CA GLN A 53 15.41 -2.96 5.47
C GLN A 53 15.56 -3.86 6.70
N GLU A 54 14.46 -4.28 7.31
CA GLU A 54 14.46 -5.13 8.50
C GLU A 54 14.84 -6.59 8.17
N ALA A 55 14.37 -7.12 7.04
CA ALA A 55 14.73 -8.44 6.55
C ALA A 55 16.21 -8.53 6.16
N GLY A 56 16.86 -7.42 5.77
CA GLY A 56 18.27 -7.41 5.43
C GLY A 56 18.59 -8.14 4.12
N ALA A 57 19.71 -7.77 3.51
CA ALA A 57 20.05 -8.23 2.17
C ALA A 57 20.60 -9.66 2.11
N ASP A 58 21.07 -10.22 3.22
CA ASP A 58 21.70 -11.54 3.28
C ASP A 58 20.69 -12.70 3.31
N LYS A 59 19.38 -12.42 3.23
CA LYS A 59 18.33 -13.42 3.37
C LYS A 59 17.71 -13.84 2.03
N LEU A 60 17.36 -15.11 1.97
CA LEU A 60 16.77 -15.80 0.84
C LEU A 60 15.56 -16.58 1.32
N ILE A 61 14.57 -16.75 0.45
CA ILE A 61 13.38 -17.55 0.72
C ILE A 61 13.20 -18.58 -0.41
N ALA A 62 13.11 -19.85 -0.03
CA ALA A 62 12.65 -20.90 -0.92
C ALA A 62 11.15 -21.11 -0.70
N GLN A 63 10.39 -21.14 -1.79
CA GLN A 63 8.94 -21.31 -1.76
C GLN A 63 8.51 -22.31 -2.83
N PRO A 64 7.44 -23.08 -2.60
CA PRO A 64 6.89 -23.95 -3.63
C PRO A 64 6.20 -23.11 -4.72
N ARG A 65 6.33 -23.52 -5.98
CA ARG A 65 5.58 -22.91 -7.09
C ARG A 65 4.11 -23.28 -6.95
N GLY A 66 3.24 -22.30 -7.22
CA GLY A 66 1.81 -22.44 -7.00
C GLY A 66 1.37 -22.21 -5.55
N PHE A 67 2.25 -21.71 -4.67
CA PHE A 67 1.82 -21.17 -3.37
C PHE A 67 0.86 -20.00 -3.61
N GLY A 68 -0.40 -20.13 -3.17
CA GLY A 68 -1.45 -19.18 -3.48
C GLY A 68 -2.75 -19.45 -2.68
N PRO A 69 -3.86 -18.77 -3.03
CA PRO A 69 -5.13 -18.95 -2.35
C PRO A 69 -5.59 -20.42 -2.32
N PRO A 70 -6.47 -20.80 -1.36
CA PRO A 70 -6.98 -22.16 -1.23
C PRO A 70 -7.47 -22.74 -2.57
N GLY A 71 -6.96 -23.91 -2.96
CA GLY A 71 -7.30 -24.59 -4.23
C GLY A 71 -6.18 -24.64 -5.27
N THR A 72 -5.05 -23.99 -5.02
CA THR A 72 -3.82 -24.20 -5.80
C THR A 72 -3.02 -25.40 -5.24
N SER A 73 -2.73 -26.38 -6.09
CA SER A 73 -1.91 -27.54 -5.73
C SER A 73 -0.43 -27.16 -5.82
N SER A 74 0.21 -26.94 -4.66
CA SER A 74 1.66 -26.73 -4.57
C SER A 74 2.33 -27.98 -4.01
N THR A 75 3.44 -28.42 -4.60
CA THR A 75 4.29 -29.46 -4.01
C THR A 75 5.08 -28.83 -2.86
N PRO A 76 4.90 -29.24 -1.60
CA PRO A 76 5.58 -28.62 -0.45
C PRO A 76 7.09 -28.83 -0.53
N LEU A 77 7.83 -27.96 0.16
CA LEU A 77 9.25 -28.19 0.43
C LEU A 77 9.37 -29.27 1.51
N THR A 78 10.39 -30.11 1.42
CA THR A 78 10.57 -31.21 2.38
C THR A 78 11.75 -30.98 3.31
N LYS A 79 11.85 -31.82 4.34
CA LYS A 79 13.05 -31.88 5.19
C LYS A 79 14.32 -32.21 4.42
N ASP A 80 14.25 -33.09 3.43
CA ASP A 80 15.41 -33.40 2.60
C ASP A 80 15.90 -32.15 1.84
N ASP A 81 14.98 -31.28 1.40
CA ASP A 81 15.34 -30.00 0.77
C ASP A 81 16.06 -29.07 1.74
N LEU A 82 15.54 -28.94 2.96
CA LEU A 82 16.16 -28.14 4.01
C LEU A 82 17.56 -28.66 4.36
N ASP A 83 17.69 -29.97 4.55
CA ASP A 83 18.95 -30.62 4.90
C ASP A 83 19.97 -30.54 3.76
N PHE A 84 19.51 -30.56 2.51
CA PHE A 84 20.35 -30.29 1.34
C PHE A 84 20.84 -28.83 1.34
N ILE A 85 19.93 -27.86 1.48
CA ILE A 85 20.25 -26.43 1.50
C ILE A 85 21.29 -26.12 2.58
N LYS A 86 21.12 -26.66 3.79
CA LYS A 86 22.06 -26.50 4.92
C LYS A 86 23.49 -26.95 4.60
N LYS A 87 23.66 -27.90 3.67
CA LYS A 87 24.98 -28.44 3.27
C LYS A 87 25.61 -27.66 2.12
N VAL A 88 24.87 -26.78 1.45
CA VAL A 88 25.41 -26.03 0.32
C VAL A 88 26.39 -24.97 0.83
N LYS A 89 27.63 -25.00 0.29
CA LYS A 89 28.63 -23.96 0.54
C LYS A 89 28.05 -22.58 0.29
N ASP A 90 28.37 -21.63 1.18
CA ASP A 90 27.95 -20.22 1.18
C ASP A 90 26.60 -19.97 1.88
N VAL A 91 25.97 -21.01 2.45
CA VAL A 91 24.81 -20.94 3.35
C VAL A 91 25.28 -21.01 4.80
N SER A 92 24.95 -19.98 5.59
CA SER A 92 25.28 -19.91 7.02
C SER A 92 24.24 -20.61 7.89
N GLU A 93 22.95 -20.36 7.61
CA GLU A 93 21.81 -20.86 8.38
C GLU A 93 20.62 -21.11 7.44
N ALA A 94 19.79 -22.10 7.75
CA ALA A 94 18.51 -22.30 7.07
C ALA A 94 17.47 -22.89 8.03
N SER A 95 16.22 -22.47 7.91
CA SER A 95 15.11 -22.94 8.73
C SER A 95 13.84 -23.12 7.91
N GLY A 96 13.18 -24.27 8.10
CA GLY A 96 11.83 -24.50 7.59
C GLY A 96 10.76 -23.87 8.49
N VAL A 97 9.65 -23.49 7.89
CA VAL A 97 8.44 -23.02 8.58
C VAL A 97 7.23 -23.78 8.04
N VAL A 98 6.43 -24.32 8.97
CA VAL A 98 5.11 -24.86 8.64
C VAL A 98 4.11 -23.72 8.73
N MET A 99 3.26 -23.54 7.72
CA MET A 99 2.18 -22.55 7.75
C MET A 99 0.90 -23.20 7.26
N GLN A 100 -0.13 -23.18 8.11
CA GLN A 100 -1.43 -23.75 7.78
C GLN A 100 -2.54 -22.92 8.44
N GLN A 101 -3.66 -22.75 7.74
CA GLN A 101 -4.83 -22.13 8.34
C GLN A 101 -5.54 -23.15 9.25
N ALA A 102 -5.88 -22.75 10.48
CA ALA A 102 -6.57 -23.60 11.44
C ALA A 102 -7.65 -22.81 12.18
N GLU A 103 -8.64 -23.54 12.70
CA GLU A 103 -9.65 -22.95 13.57
C GLU A 103 -9.11 -22.88 15.01
N ILE A 104 -9.19 -21.68 15.59
CA ILE A 104 -8.84 -21.43 16.99
C ILE A 104 -10.06 -21.04 17.82
N SER A 105 -10.19 -21.60 19.01
CA SER A 105 -11.31 -21.31 19.91
C SER A 105 -10.86 -21.20 21.37
N LEU A 106 -11.58 -20.44 22.17
CA LEU A 106 -11.37 -20.38 23.63
C LEU A 106 -12.05 -21.53 24.37
N ASP A 107 -12.91 -22.25 23.66
CA ASP A 107 -13.83 -23.25 24.15
C ASP A 107 -14.19 -24.14 22.96
N VAL A 108 -13.96 -25.45 23.08
CA VAL A 108 -14.14 -26.42 21.98
C VAL A 108 -15.58 -26.42 21.47
N ASP A 109 -16.55 -26.12 22.34
CA ASP A 109 -17.98 -26.12 22.01
C ASP A 109 -18.47 -24.80 21.37
N LYS A 110 -17.59 -23.83 21.14
CA LYS A 110 -17.94 -22.52 20.57
C LYS A 110 -17.30 -22.32 19.19
N PRO A 111 -17.98 -21.58 18.29
CA PRO A 111 -17.42 -21.28 16.98
C PRO A 111 -16.08 -20.55 17.12
N GLY A 112 -15.06 -21.08 16.46
CA GLY A 112 -13.73 -20.53 16.47
C GLY A 112 -13.52 -19.42 15.43
N LYS A 113 -12.27 -19.02 15.30
CA LYS A 113 -11.76 -18.07 14.30
C LYS A 113 -10.70 -18.76 13.48
N TRP A 114 -10.70 -18.53 12.17
CA TRP A 114 -9.67 -19.06 11.30
C TRP A 114 -8.47 -18.13 11.27
N VAL A 115 -7.30 -18.62 11.69
CA VAL A 115 -6.03 -17.89 11.67
C VAL A 115 -4.94 -18.75 11.06
N PHE A 116 -3.81 -18.13 10.72
CA PHE A 116 -2.63 -18.91 10.37
C PHE A 116 -1.90 -19.38 11.62
N VAL A 117 -1.58 -20.66 11.62
CA VAL A 117 -0.74 -21.31 12.61
C VAL A 117 0.63 -21.57 11.98
N MET A 118 1.65 -21.09 12.65
CA MET A 118 3.05 -21.11 12.24
C MET A 118 3.81 -22.12 13.10
N GLY A 119 4.35 -23.16 12.49
CA GLY A 119 5.28 -24.10 13.12
C GLY A 119 6.70 -23.56 13.03
N MET A 120 7.25 -23.17 14.16
CA MET A 120 8.54 -22.50 14.28
C MET A 120 9.62 -23.47 14.77
N SER A 121 10.83 -23.33 14.25
CA SER A 121 11.98 -24.04 14.81
C SER A 121 12.15 -23.69 16.30
N THR A 122 12.72 -24.61 17.07
CA THR A 122 13.09 -24.38 18.49
C THR A 122 14.58 -24.13 18.67
N ILE A 123 15.34 -24.08 17.58
CA ILE A 123 16.76 -23.77 17.57
C ILE A 123 16.93 -22.24 17.57
N PRO A 124 17.65 -21.64 18.55
CA PRO A 124 17.69 -20.18 18.70
C PRO A 124 18.21 -19.40 17.49
N SER A 125 19.17 -19.94 16.73
CA SER A 125 19.70 -19.30 15.52
C SER A 125 18.66 -19.28 14.40
N GLU A 126 17.97 -20.41 14.19
CA GLU A 126 16.89 -20.56 13.22
C GLU A 126 15.68 -19.68 13.55
N GLN A 127 15.31 -19.59 14.83
CA GLN A 127 14.28 -18.64 15.28
C GLN A 127 14.67 -17.20 14.95
N ARG A 128 15.90 -16.79 15.28
CA ARG A 128 16.38 -15.45 14.97
C ARG A 128 16.37 -15.17 13.47
N LEU A 129 16.77 -16.14 12.64
CA LEU A 129 16.67 -16.00 11.18
C LEU A 129 15.23 -15.72 10.74
N ILE A 130 14.27 -16.47 11.28
CA ILE A 130 12.85 -16.28 10.96
C ILE A 130 12.35 -14.93 11.48
N ASP A 131 12.58 -14.62 12.76
CA ASP A 131 12.13 -13.38 13.41
C ASP A 131 12.65 -12.14 12.66
N GLU A 132 13.92 -12.15 12.24
CA GLU A 132 14.48 -11.08 11.40
C GLU A 132 13.88 -11.08 9.98
N SER A 133 13.52 -12.24 9.42
CA SER A 133 12.89 -12.35 8.09
C SER A 133 11.45 -11.79 8.06
N PHE A 134 10.81 -11.68 9.22
CA PHE A 134 9.47 -11.11 9.39
C PHE A 134 9.48 -9.66 9.90
N GLY A 135 10.59 -8.92 9.78
CA GLY A 135 10.68 -7.52 10.22
C GLY A 135 11.38 -7.31 11.56
N GLY A 136 12.04 -8.33 12.12
CA GLY A 136 12.75 -8.22 13.39
C GLY A 136 11.80 -8.24 14.59
N ILE A 137 10.93 -9.25 14.64
CA ILE A 137 9.88 -9.33 15.65
C ILE A 137 10.44 -9.84 16.98
N ASP A 138 10.28 -9.04 18.03
CA ASP A 138 10.66 -9.40 19.40
C ASP A 138 9.46 -9.88 20.24
N ILE A 139 9.76 -10.55 21.35
CA ILE A 139 8.76 -10.96 22.34
C ILE A 139 8.43 -9.77 23.25
N LEU A 140 7.20 -9.26 23.13
CA LEU A 140 6.68 -8.19 23.98
C LEU A 140 6.46 -8.64 25.43
N LYS A 141 5.91 -9.84 25.62
CA LYS A 141 5.59 -10.41 26.95
C LYS A 141 5.86 -11.90 26.99
N GLY A 142 6.35 -12.40 28.14
CA GLY A 142 6.57 -13.82 28.36
C GLY A 142 7.93 -14.28 27.82
N ARG A 143 7.94 -15.37 27.06
CA ARG A 143 9.17 -15.92 26.45
C ARG A 143 8.90 -16.59 25.11
N ASN A 144 9.94 -16.73 24.30
CA ASN A 144 9.89 -17.49 23.05
C ASN A 144 9.80 -19.02 23.31
N LEU A 145 9.41 -19.75 22.27
CA LEU A 145 9.36 -21.22 22.20
C LEU A 145 10.76 -21.80 22.37
N LYS A 146 10.88 -22.92 23.09
CA LYS A 146 12.15 -23.64 23.31
C LYS A 146 11.98 -25.12 23.03
N SER A 147 13.11 -25.80 22.84
CA SER A 147 13.10 -27.26 22.71
C SER A 147 12.47 -27.90 23.96
N GLY A 148 11.56 -28.86 23.75
CA GLY A 148 10.79 -29.50 24.81
C GLY A 148 9.48 -28.78 25.22
N ASP A 149 9.19 -27.62 24.63
CA ASP A 149 7.85 -27.04 24.72
C ASP A 149 6.88 -27.83 23.84
N LYS A 150 6.03 -28.66 24.46
CA LYS A 150 4.89 -29.32 23.81
C LYS A 150 3.60 -28.61 24.20
N ASN A 151 2.70 -28.41 23.23
CA ASN A 151 1.39 -27.78 23.41
C ASN A 151 1.48 -26.38 24.05
N LYS A 152 2.49 -25.60 23.66
CA LYS A 152 2.67 -24.22 24.09
C LYS A 152 2.73 -23.31 22.88
N ALA A 153 2.23 -22.10 23.06
CA ALA A 153 2.14 -21.13 21.97
C ALA A 153 2.66 -19.76 22.38
N VAL A 154 3.29 -19.10 21.41
CA VAL A 154 3.49 -17.66 21.40
C VAL A 154 2.47 -17.11 20.41
N ILE A 155 1.79 -16.01 20.75
CA ILE A 155 0.69 -15.50 19.92
C ILE A 155 0.94 -14.07 19.50
N GLY A 156 0.33 -13.67 18.38
CA GLY A 156 0.49 -12.32 17.85
C GLY A 156 -0.04 -11.21 18.77
N TYR A 157 0.33 -9.98 18.46
CA TYR A 157 0.00 -8.80 19.25
C TYR A 157 -1.51 -8.60 19.46
N ASN A 158 -2.34 -8.90 18.46
CA ASN A 158 -3.78 -8.61 18.46
C ASN A 158 -4.58 -9.40 19.51
N TYR A 159 -4.08 -10.54 19.97
CA TYR A 159 -4.75 -11.36 21.00
C TYR A 159 -4.84 -10.67 22.37
N GLN A 160 -4.08 -9.60 22.59
CA GLN A 160 -4.07 -8.83 23.84
C GLN A 160 -5.22 -7.82 23.95
N PHE A 161 -6.01 -7.64 22.89
CA PHE A 161 -7.06 -6.63 22.84
C PHE A 161 -8.43 -7.25 22.63
N ALA A 162 -9.43 -6.72 23.32
CA ALA A 162 -10.81 -7.11 23.13
C ALA A 162 -11.28 -6.81 21.70
N ASP A 163 -12.12 -7.68 21.15
CA ASP A 163 -12.81 -7.55 19.87
C ASP A 163 -11.89 -7.46 18.63
N LYS A 164 -10.59 -7.68 18.78
CA LYS A 164 -9.67 -7.86 17.65
C LYS A 164 -9.77 -9.26 17.05
N ILE A 165 -9.69 -10.28 17.91
CA ILE A 165 -9.82 -11.70 17.51
C ILE A 165 -10.96 -12.34 18.30
N PHE A 166 -10.89 -12.20 19.63
CA PHE A 166 -11.93 -12.64 20.57
C PHE A 166 -12.49 -11.46 21.35
N SER A 167 -13.71 -11.58 21.87
CA SER A 167 -14.34 -10.52 22.67
C SER A 167 -13.65 -10.24 23.99
N LYS A 168 -12.71 -11.10 24.43
CA LYS A 168 -11.91 -10.90 25.62
C LYS A 168 -10.42 -10.95 25.27
N PRO A 169 -9.60 -10.07 25.87
CA PRO A 169 -8.16 -10.13 25.70
C PRO A 169 -7.59 -11.37 26.41
N LEU A 170 -6.59 -11.99 25.80
CA LEU A 170 -5.88 -13.14 26.36
C LEU A 170 -4.67 -12.70 27.19
N LYS A 171 -4.28 -13.54 28.14
CA LYS A 171 -3.17 -13.34 29.06
C LYS A 171 -2.20 -14.53 29.02
N LEU A 172 -1.00 -14.30 29.54
CA LEU A 172 -0.03 -15.37 29.74
C LEU A 172 -0.62 -16.46 30.64
N GLY A 173 -0.49 -17.71 30.21
CA GLY A 173 -1.01 -18.89 30.91
C GLY A 173 -2.44 -19.28 30.53
N ASP A 174 -3.16 -18.44 29.77
CA ASP A 174 -4.47 -18.81 29.23
C ASP A 174 -4.35 -19.98 28.25
N LYS A 175 -5.47 -20.67 28.07
CA LYS A 175 -5.60 -21.83 27.19
C LYS A 175 -6.39 -21.46 25.95
N ILE A 176 -5.99 -22.01 24.82
CA ILE A 176 -6.65 -21.84 23.53
C ILE A 176 -6.58 -23.17 22.78
N PHE A 177 -7.66 -23.52 22.11
CA PHE A 177 -7.75 -24.74 21.33
C PHE A 177 -7.47 -24.43 19.87
N VAL A 178 -6.66 -25.26 19.23
CA VAL A 178 -6.38 -25.20 17.78
C VAL A 178 -6.76 -26.56 17.21
N ASN A 179 -7.78 -26.64 16.34
CA ASN A 179 -8.35 -27.91 15.88
C ASN A 179 -8.54 -28.93 17.04
N ASP A 180 -9.20 -28.50 18.11
CA ASP A 180 -9.49 -29.29 19.33
C ASP A 180 -8.27 -29.68 20.20
N VAL A 181 -7.05 -29.28 19.84
CA VAL A 181 -5.85 -29.49 20.66
C VAL A 181 -5.61 -28.29 21.57
N GLU A 182 -5.48 -28.51 22.87
CA GLU A 182 -5.22 -27.45 23.86
C GLU A 182 -3.77 -26.96 23.81
N PHE A 183 -3.58 -25.66 23.66
CA PHE A 183 -2.30 -24.95 23.77
C PHE A 183 -2.31 -23.95 24.92
N LYS A 184 -1.20 -23.86 25.65
CA LYS A 184 -0.98 -22.86 26.70
C LYS A 184 -0.18 -21.67 26.18
N ILE A 185 -0.68 -20.47 26.41
CA ILE A 185 -0.02 -19.22 25.98
C ILE A 185 1.18 -18.92 26.89
N ILE A 186 2.37 -18.80 26.31
CA ILE A 186 3.63 -18.53 27.03
C ILE A 186 4.33 -17.24 26.60
N GLY A 187 3.87 -16.62 25.52
CA GLY A 187 4.43 -15.36 25.04
C GLY A 187 3.50 -14.61 24.10
N PHE A 188 3.79 -13.33 23.92
CA PHE A 188 3.18 -12.46 22.93
C PHE A 188 4.28 -11.78 22.12
N TYR A 189 4.17 -11.79 20.80
CA TYR A 189 5.03 -11.02 19.92
C TYR A 189 4.65 -9.52 19.95
N GLU A 190 5.62 -8.66 19.59
CA GLU A 190 5.41 -7.24 19.32
C GLU A 190 4.53 -7.01 18.09
N GLU A 191 4.05 -5.76 17.95
CA GLU A 191 3.25 -5.35 16.78
C GLU A 191 4.16 -5.26 15.55
N ILE A 192 3.86 -6.07 14.54
CA ILE A 192 4.51 -6.07 13.23
C ILE A 192 3.93 -4.92 12.38
N GLY A 193 2.67 -4.57 12.63
CA GLY A 193 1.93 -3.51 11.93
C GLY A 193 1.06 -4.03 10.79
N ASN A 194 1.08 -5.34 10.53
CA ASN A 194 0.11 -6.02 9.69
C ASN A 194 -0.87 -6.83 10.55
N SER A 195 -2.15 -6.43 10.55
CA SER A 195 -3.21 -7.10 11.31
C SER A 195 -3.33 -8.60 11.07
N GLN A 196 -3.01 -9.12 9.87
CA GLN A 196 -3.02 -10.56 9.63
C GLN A 196 -1.87 -11.24 10.36
N ASP A 197 -0.66 -10.71 10.24
CA ASP A 197 0.54 -11.25 10.89
C ASP A 197 0.47 -11.09 12.42
N ASP A 198 -0.04 -9.97 12.90
CA ASP A 198 -0.32 -9.69 14.32
C ASP A 198 -1.40 -10.62 14.90
N SER A 199 -2.08 -11.41 14.08
CA SER A 199 -3.07 -12.41 14.47
C SER A 199 -2.60 -13.86 14.28
N ASN A 200 -1.35 -14.07 13.87
CA ASN A 200 -0.78 -15.41 13.72
C ASN A 200 -0.58 -16.10 15.08
N PHE A 201 -0.61 -17.43 15.03
CA PHE A 201 -0.45 -18.31 16.18
C PHE A 201 0.82 -19.14 16.00
N TYR A 202 1.77 -19.08 16.93
CA TYR A 202 3.09 -19.69 16.77
C TYR A 202 3.26 -20.85 17.75
N ILE A 203 3.55 -22.03 17.21
CA ILE A 203 3.80 -23.26 17.96
C ILE A 203 5.12 -23.88 17.53
N THR A 204 5.59 -24.91 18.26
CA THR A 204 6.78 -25.62 17.83
C THR A 204 6.54 -26.35 16.51
N ILE A 205 7.58 -26.49 15.70
CA ILE A 205 7.49 -27.19 14.43
C ILE A 205 6.98 -28.63 14.61
N ASN A 206 7.40 -29.31 15.68
CA ASN A 206 6.94 -30.66 16.01
C ASN A 206 5.43 -30.69 16.33
N ASP A 207 4.93 -29.71 17.10
CA ASP A 207 3.49 -29.61 17.39
C ASP A 207 2.69 -29.33 16.12
N ALA A 208 3.22 -28.50 15.20
CA ALA A 208 2.56 -28.21 13.92
C ALA A 208 2.52 -29.43 12.99
N GLU A 209 3.61 -30.19 12.90
CA GLU A 209 3.67 -31.44 12.13
C GLU A 209 2.64 -32.47 12.65
N GLU A 210 2.56 -32.63 13.97
CA GLU A 210 1.59 -33.52 14.62
C GLU A 210 0.15 -33.04 14.39
N LEU A 211 -0.11 -31.74 14.58
CA LEU A 211 -1.44 -31.12 14.46
C LEU A 211 -1.99 -31.19 13.03
N PHE A 212 -1.16 -30.97 12.02
CA PHE A 212 -1.60 -30.92 10.62
C PHE A 212 -1.35 -32.24 9.86
N SER A 213 -0.77 -33.24 10.50
CA SER A 213 -0.36 -34.49 9.84
C SER A 213 0.53 -34.26 8.61
N LYS A 214 1.33 -33.19 8.65
CA LYS A 214 2.23 -32.73 7.59
C LYS A 214 3.68 -32.83 8.06
N LYS A 215 4.11 -34.05 8.32
CA LYS A 215 5.45 -34.32 8.83
C LYS A 215 6.49 -34.04 7.74
N ASP A 216 7.58 -33.37 8.11
CA ASP A 216 8.71 -33.10 7.22
C ASP A 216 8.31 -32.26 5.97
N GLU A 217 7.21 -31.51 6.04
CA GLU A 217 6.73 -30.59 4.99
C GLU A 217 6.78 -29.13 5.47
N TYR A 218 7.36 -28.24 4.65
CA TYR A 218 7.47 -26.82 4.94
C TYR A 218 6.77 -25.98 3.88
N ALA A 219 6.11 -24.92 4.34
CA ALA A 219 5.55 -23.89 3.47
C ALA A 219 6.66 -23.00 2.90
N PHE A 220 7.64 -22.66 3.74
CA PHE A 220 8.78 -21.84 3.37
C PHE A 220 10.06 -22.39 3.99
N ILE A 221 11.19 -22.17 3.31
CA ILE A 221 12.51 -22.31 3.91
C ILE A 221 13.21 -20.95 3.83
N TYR A 222 13.53 -20.39 4.99
CA TYR A 222 14.34 -19.18 5.11
C TYR A 222 15.82 -19.58 5.15
N ILE A 223 16.65 -18.81 4.46
CA ILE A 223 18.07 -19.13 4.26
C ILE A 223 18.87 -17.84 4.47
N ARG A 224 19.99 -17.93 5.17
CA ARG A 224 20.94 -16.82 5.35
C ARG A 224 22.25 -17.12 4.61
N ALA A 225 22.65 -16.20 3.74
CA ALA A 225 23.94 -16.24 3.06
C ALA A 225 25.11 -15.96 4.03
N ASP A 226 26.27 -16.55 3.76
CA ASP A 226 27.49 -16.18 4.47
C ASP A 226 27.89 -14.71 4.19
N LYS A 227 28.61 -14.11 5.14
CA LYS A 227 29.08 -12.72 5.00
C LYS A 227 29.95 -12.55 3.76
N GLY A 228 29.60 -11.57 2.91
CA GLY A 228 30.33 -11.24 1.69
C GLY A 228 29.92 -12.06 0.46
N VAL A 229 28.95 -12.96 0.60
CA VAL A 229 28.34 -13.69 -0.52
C VAL A 229 27.26 -12.83 -1.15
N ASN A 230 27.19 -12.83 -2.48
CA ASN A 230 26.08 -12.19 -3.20
C ASN A 230 24.82 -13.07 -3.08
N PRO A 231 23.75 -12.59 -2.43
CA PRO A 231 22.51 -13.35 -2.22
C PRO A 231 21.86 -13.80 -3.53
N SER A 232 21.82 -12.94 -4.55
CA SER A 232 21.20 -13.26 -5.84
C SER A 232 21.96 -14.37 -6.58
N GLU A 233 23.30 -14.37 -6.50
CA GLU A 233 24.11 -15.45 -7.07
C GLU A 233 23.91 -16.76 -6.29
N LEU A 234 23.79 -16.68 -4.96
CA LEU A 234 23.50 -17.82 -4.11
C LEU A 234 22.10 -18.39 -4.39
N ALA A 235 21.09 -17.54 -4.63
CA ALA A 235 19.73 -17.94 -5.00
C ALA A 235 19.75 -18.82 -6.25
N ALA A 236 20.36 -18.33 -7.33
CA ALA A 236 20.48 -19.05 -8.60
C ALA A 236 21.25 -20.37 -8.44
N LYS A 237 22.35 -20.36 -7.68
CA LYS A 237 23.16 -21.55 -7.39
C LYS A 237 22.37 -22.59 -6.58
N LEU A 238 21.59 -22.16 -5.57
CA LEU A 238 20.76 -23.04 -4.77
C LEU A 238 19.62 -23.63 -5.60
N GLU A 239 18.98 -22.82 -6.45
CA GLU A 239 17.91 -23.28 -7.34
C GLU A 239 18.42 -24.35 -8.31
N GLU A 240 19.56 -24.10 -8.96
CA GLU A 240 20.18 -25.07 -9.88
C GLU A 240 20.55 -26.39 -9.17
N LYS A 241 21.13 -26.29 -7.96
CA LYS A 241 21.56 -27.46 -7.18
C LYS A 241 20.39 -28.26 -6.64
N LEU A 242 19.40 -27.61 -6.07
CA LEU A 242 18.21 -28.27 -5.52
C LEU A 242 17.37 -28.88 -6.65
N ARG A 243 17.35 -28.25 -7.83
CA ARG A 243 16.69 -28.80 -9.04
C ARG A 243 17.32 -30.12 -9.45
N LYS A 244 18.66 -30.18 -9.45
CA LYS A 244 19.42 -31.41 -9.74
C LYS A 244 19.15 -32.49 -8.70
N GLU A 245 19.14 -32.14 -7.41
CA GLU A 245 18.82 -33.06 -6.32
C GLU A 245 17.42 -33.66 -6.47
N LYS A 246 16.43 -32.82 -6.83
CA LYS A 246 15.05 -33.25 -7.08
C LYS A 246 14.81 -33.94 -8.43
N ASN A 247 15.84 -34.08 -9.28
CA ASN A 247 15.73 -34.60 -10.64
C ASN A 247 14.66 -33.87 -11.49
N GLN A 248 14.52 -32.56 -11.30
CA GLN A 248 13.57 -31.72 -12.04
C GLN A 248 14.22 -31.13 -13.30
N LYS A 249 13.43 -30.97 -14.37
CA LYS A 249 13.89 -30.29 -15.59
C LYS A 249 13.90 -28.78 -15.41
N GLU A 250 14.78 -28.12 -16.15
CA GLU A 250 14.81 -26.67 -16.24
C GLU A 250 13.47 -26.12 -16.75
N GLY A 251 12.85 -25.21 -15.98
CA GLY A 251 11.55 -24.63 -16.26
C GLY A 251 10.34 -25.43 -15.74
N GLU A 252 10.54 -26.65 -15.23
CA GLU A 252 9.51 -27.49 -14.61
C GLU A 252 9.69 -27.60 -13.09
N GLU A 253 10.50 -26.71 -12.49
CA GLU A 253 10.77 -26.77 -11.06
C GLU A 253 9.50 -26.53 -10.24
N THR A 254 9.30 -27.31 -9.18
CA THR A 254 8.14 -27.16 -8.28
C THR A 254 8.39 -26.15 -7.17
N PHE A 255 9.53 -25.47 -7.21
CA PHE A 255 9.97 -24.49 -6.22
C PHE A 255 10.75 -23.39 -6.92
N PHE A 256 10.99 -22.30 -6.21
CA PHE A 256 11.89 -21.23 -6.62
C PHE A 256 12.55 -20.64 -5.38
N ILE A 257 13.72 -20.06 -5.57
CA ILE A 257 14.48 -19.41 -4.50
C ILE A 257 14.74 -17.99 -4.93
N GLN A 258 14.37 -17.02 -4.09
CA GLN A 258 14.55 -15.61 -4.38
C GLN A 258 15.11 -14.88 -3.17
N THR A 259 15.78 -13.76 -3.42
CA THR A 259 16.16 -12.83 -2.35
C THR A 259 14.94 -12.04 -1.87
N PHE A 260 15.06 -11.41 -0.71
CA PHE A 260 14.07 -10.43 -0.30
C PHE A 260 14.00 -9.26 -1.27
N GLU A 261 15.11 -8.77 -1.82
CA GLU A 261 15.09 -7.70 -2.84
C GLU A 261 14.26 -8.08 -4.07
N GLN A 262 14.42 -9.29 -4.60
CA GLN A 262 13.64 -9.78 -5.75
C GLN A 262 12.14 -9.85 -5.42
N LEU A 263 11.80 -10.24 -4.19
CA LEU A 263 10.43 -10.17 -3.70
C LEU A 263 9.90 -8.72 -3.68
N LEU A 264 10.70 -7.75 -3.21
CA LEU A 264 10.33 -6.33 -3.21
C LEU A 264 10.23 -5.75 -4.63
N GLU A 265 11.08 -6.17 -5.57
CA GLU A 265 11.02 -5.77 -6.98
C GLU A 265 9.70 -6.20 -7.64
N THR A 266 9.16 -7.35 -7.25
CA THR A 266 7.84 -7.82 -7.70
C THR A 266 6.74 -6.86 -7.24
N PHE A 267 6.77 -6.42 -5.97
CA PHE A 267 5.86 -5.38 -5.48
C PHE A 267 6.06 -4.04 -6.20
N GLY A 268 7.31 -3.65 -6.48
CA GLY A 268 7.63 -2.46 -7.27
C GLY A 268 7.02 -2.51 -8.67
N THR A 269 7.05 -3.67 -9.33
CA THR A 269 6.44 -3.88 -10.64
C THR A 269 4.91 -3.75 -10.58
N ILE A 270 4.28 -4.36 -9.56
CA ILE A 270 2.83 -4.22 -9.33
C ILE A 270 2.46 -2.75 -9.12
N LEU A 271 3.22 -2.04 -8.28
CA LEU A 271 3.05 -0.62 -8.02
C LEU A 271 3.22 0.23 -9.28
N LEU A 272 4.17 -0.11 -10.16
CA LEU A 272 4.38 0.57 -11.43
C LEU A 272 3.16 0.41 -12.35
N VAL A 273 2.65 -0.82 -12.50
CA VAL A 273 1.46 -1.09 -13.32
C VAL A 273 0.23 -0.37 -12.76
N LEU A 274 0.03 -0.43 -11.44
CA LEU A 274 -1.03 0.33 -10.78
C LEU A 274 -0.88 1.82 -11.05
N ASN A 275 0.30 2.40 -10.82
CA ASN A 275 0.57 3.81 -11.09
C ASN A 275 0.34 4.20 -12.56
N ALA A 276 0.64 3.32 -13.51
CA ALA A 276 0.39 3.56 -14.93
C ALA A 276 -1.11 3.62 -15.23
N VAL A 277 -1.90 2.66 -14.73
CA VAL A 277 -3.37 2.67 -14.85
C VAL A 277 -3.94 3.93 -14.21
N LEU A 278 -3.41 4.32 -13.05
CA LEU A 278 -3.82 5.53 -12.35
C LEU A 278 -3.47 6.80 -13.12
N ALA A 279 -2.30 6.87 -13.74
CA ALA A 279 -1.89 8.00 -14.57
C ALA A 279 -2.82 8.16 -15.79
N ILE A 280 -3.32 7.05 -16.36
CA ILE A 280 -4.31 7.09 -17.44
C ILE A 280 -5.64 7.67 -16.94
N ILE A 281 -6.17 7.16 -15.82
CA ILE A 281 -7.41 7.67 -15.21
C ILE A 281 -7.28 9.15 -14.83
N ALA A 282 -6.13 9.53 -14.28
CA ALA A 282 -5.77 10.91 -13.97
C ALA A 282 -5.76 11.77 -15.23
N GLY A 283 -5.13 11.30 -16.30
CA GLY A 283 -5.06 11.99 -17.59
C GLY A 283 -6.44 12.25 -18.19
N ILE A 284 -7.32 11.25 -18.16
CA ILE A 284 -8.73 11.40 -18.60
C ILE A 284 -9.44 12.45 -17.74
N SER A 285 -9.28 12.40 -16.42
CA SER A 285 -9.90 13.35 -15.49
C SER A 285 -9.42 14.79 -15.75
N VAL A 286 -8.13 14.97 -16.03
CA VAL A 286 -7.53 16.26 -16.38
C VAL A 286 -8.08 16.78 -17.70
N LEU A 287 -8.24 15.93 -18.72
CA LEU A 287 -8.82 16.33 -20.00
C LEU A 287 -10.28 16.80 -19.83
N VAL A 288 -11.09 16.04 -19.10
CA VAL A 288 -12.49 16.41 -18.81
C VAL A 288 -12.56 17.73 -18.05
N ALA A 289 -11.72 17.88 -17.01
CA ALA A 289 -11.61 19.12 -16.27
C ALA A 289 -11.19 20.29 -17.16
N ALA A 290 -10.20 20.09 -18.04
CA ALA A 290 -9.69 21.12 -18.93
C ALA A 290 -10.75 21.62 -19.92
N VAL A 291 -11.52 20.71 -20.53
CA VAL A 291 -12.65 21.05 -21.40
C VAL A 291 -13.71 21.83 -20.63
N ASN A 292 -14.06 21.38 -19.42
CA ASN A 292 -15.06 22.04 -18.59
C ASN A 292 -14.63 23.45 -18.15
N ILE A 293 -13.37 23.62 -17.74
CA ILE A 293 -12.82 24.94 -17.38
C ILE A 293 -12.80 25.85 -18.61
N THR A 294 -12.33 25.35 -19.75
CA THR A 294 -12.26 26.11 -21.00
C THR A 294 -13.64 26.63 -21.40
N ASN A 295 -14.66 25.76 -21.42
CA ASN A 295 -16.02 26.13 -21.79
C ASN A 295 -16.64 27.15 -20.81
N THR A 296 -16.44 26.92 -19.52
CA THR A 296 -16.91 27.83 -18.46
C THR A 296 -16.26 29.20 -18.61
N MET A 297 -14.95 29.23 -18.89
CA MET A 297 -14.20 30.47 -19.04
C MET A 297 -14.54 31.21 -20.33
N TYR A 298 -14.77 30.52 -21.46
CA TYR A 298 -15.29 31.16 -22.68
C TYR A 298 -16.63 31.86 -22.42
N THR A 299 -17.55 31.17 -21.74
CA THR A 299 -18.83 31.77 -21.37
C THR A 299 -18.63 32.95 -20.41
N ALA A 300 -17.71 32.82 -19.44
CA ALA A 300 -17.37 33.91 -18.51
C ALA A 300 -16.90 35.17 -19.23
N VAL A 301 -16.05 35.01 -20.25
CA VAL A 301 -15.55 36.10 -21.08
C VAL A 301 -16.69 36.74 -21.88
N LEU A 302 -17.56 35.94 -22.51
CA LEU A 302 -18.69 36.45 -23.30
C LEU A 302 -19.64 37.29 -22.45
N GLU A 303 -20.04 36.79 -21.28
CA GLU A 303 -20.94 37.52 -20.38
C GLU A 303 -20.27 38.77 -19.75
N ARG A 304 -18.93 38.84 -19.71
CA ARG A 304 -18.17 39.99 -19.17
C ARG A 304 -17.54 40.85 -20.26
N THR A 305 -17.96 40.69 -21.52
CA THR A 305 -17.41 41.43 -22.69
C THR A 305 -17.45 42.94 -22.45
N LYS A 306 -18.58 43.48 -21.97
CA LYS A 306 -18.76 44.91 -21.71
C LYS A 306 -17.85 45.42 -20.58
N GLU A 307 -17.69 44.66 -19.50
CA GLU A 307 -16.77 44.99 -18.40
C GLU A 307 -15.32 45.05 -18.90
N ILE A 308 -14.91 44.09 -19.72
CA ILE A 308 -13.57 44.06 -20.36
C ILE A 308 -13.39 45.28 -21.25
N GLY A 309 -14.40 45.65 -22.04
CA GLY A 309 -14.41 46.85 -22.87
C GLY A 309 -14.17 48.13 -22.05
N ILE A 310 -14.89 48.30 -20.93
CA ILE A 310 -14.72 49.43 -20.02
C ILE A 310 -13.29 49.46 -19.45
N MET A 311 -12.79 48.33 -18.93
CA MET A 311 -11.44 48.23 -18.38
C MET A 311 -10.36 48.64 -19.41
N LYS A 312 -10.50 48.20 -20.66
CA LYS A 312 -9.55 48.55 -21.73
C LYS A 312 -9.67 50.01 -22.17
N SER A 313 -10.89 50.58 -22.18
CA SER A 313 -11.11 52.00 -22.49
C SER A 313 -10.50 52.95 -21.45
N ILE A 314 -10.43 52.54 -20.18
CA ILE A 314 -9.73 53.29 -19.12
C ILE A 314 -8.23 52.97 -19.02
N GLY A 315 -7.68 52.19 -19.96
CA GLY A 315 -6.23 51.97 -20.11
C GLY A 315 -5.68 50.62 -19.64
N ALA A 316 -6.51 49.62 -19.31
CA ALA A 316 -6.01 48.30 -18.94
C ALA A 316 -5.26 47.62 -20.12
N ARG A 317 -4.04 47.15 -19.86
CA ARG A 317 -3.23 46.43 -20.87
C ARG A 317 -3.80 45.03 -21.13
N ASN A 318 -3.56 44.49 -22.33
CA ASN A 318 -3.93 43.11 -22.67
C ASN A 318 -3.35 42.10 -21.68
N SER A 319 -2.11 42.31 -21.22
CA SER A 319 -1.46 41.47 -20.22
C SER A 319 -2.19 41.47 -18.87
N THR A 320 -2.79 42.60 -18.48
CA THR A 320 -3.56 42.71 -17.24
C THR A 320 -4.85 41.89 -17.34
N ILE A 321 -5.59 42.01 -18.45
CA ILE A 321 -6.80 41.22 -18.68
C ILE A 321 -6.47 39.73 -18.73
N LEU A 322 -5.41 39.34 -19.45
CA LEU A 322 -4.94 37.96 -19.52
C LEU A 322 -4.64 37.41 -18.11
N PHE A 323 -3.89 38.16 -17.30
CA PHE A 323 -3.51 37.75 -15.95
C PHE A 323 -4.72 37.57 -15.03
N ILE A 324 -5.73 38.45 -15.10
CA ILE A 324 -6.95 38.33 -14.30
C ILE A 324 -7.66 37.01 -14.60
N PHE A 325 -7.95 36.71 -15.87
CA PHE A 325 -8.66 35.48 -16.24
C PHE A 325 -7.81 34.21 -16.06
N PHE A 326 -6.49 34.31 -16.24
CA PHE A 326 -5.55 33.22 -15.93
C PHE A 326 -5.59 32.87 -14.44
N MET A 327 -5.51 33.88 -13.57
CA MET A 327 -5.60 33.70 -12.12
C MET A 327 -6.98 33.25 -11.67
N GLU A 328 -8.06 33.71 -12.33
CA GLU A 328 -9.43 33.24 -12.06
C GLU A 328 -9.56 31.73 -12.35
N SER A 329 -9.04 31.27 -13.48
CA SER A 329 -9.05 29.85 -13.86
C SER A 329 -8.17 29.00 -12.94
N GLY A 330 -6.98 29.52 -12.59
CA GLY A 330 -6.09 28.87 -11.63
C GLY A 330 -6.70 28.77 -10.24
N ALA A 331 -7.41 29.81 -9.78
CA ALA A 331 -8.10 29.82 -8.49
C ALA A 331 -9.24 28.78 -8.45
N ILE A 332 -10.01 28.62 -9.53
CA ILE A 332 -11.00 27.54 -9.66
C ILE A 332 -10.30 26.17 -9.52
N GLY A 333 -9.15 26.00 -10.16
CA GLY A 333 -8.31 24.81 -10.03
C GLY A 333 -7.80 24.56 -8.62
N LEU A 334 -7.34 25.60 -7.91
CA LEU A 334 -6.90 25.49 -6.51
C LEU A 334 -8.05 25.11 -5.58
N ILE A 335 -9.22 25.69 -5.75
CA ILE A 335 -10.38 25.39 -4.91
C ILE A 335 -10.84 23.95 -5.15
N GLY A 336 -10.98 23.54 -6.41
CA GLY A 336 -11.29 22.16 -6.77
C GLY A 336 -10.26 21.18 -6.24
N GLY A 337 -8.96 21.51 -6.34
CA GLY A 337 -7.88 20.69 -5.82
C GLY A 337 -7.86 20.61 -4.29
N ALA A 338 -8.05 21.73 -3.59
CA ALA A 338 -8.09 21.75 -2.13
C ALA A 338 -9.26 20.92 -1.57
N ILE A 339 -10.46 21.06 -2.15
CA ILE A 339 -11.61 20.25 -1.75
C ILE A 339 -11.38 18.78 -2.15
N GLY A 340 -10.84 18.53 -3.34
CA GLY A 340 -10.48 17.19 -3.79
C GLY A 340 -9.49 16.50 -2.86
N ILE A 341 -8.45 17.20 -2.39
CA ILE A 341 -7.49 16.69 -1.41
C ILE A 341 -8.18 16.41 -0.07
N LEU A 342 -9.02 17.31 0.43
CA LEU A 342 -9.73 17.11 1.70
C LEU A 342 -10.63 15.85 1.65
N LEU A 343 -11.40 15.69 0.57
CA LEU A 343 -12.24 14.51 0.37
C LEU A 343 -11.40 13.26 0.11
N GLY A 344 -10.32 13.38 -0.66
CA GLY A 344 -9.40 12.29 -0.97
C GLY A 344 -8.68 11.77 0.27
N TYR A 345 -8.26 12.67 1.16
CA TYR A 345 -7.73 12.34 2.47
C TYR A 345 -8.76 11.60 3.32
N GLY A 346 -9.99 12.09 3.36
CA GLY A 346 -11.11 11.43 4.06
C GLY A 346 -11.37 10.03 3.53
N LEU A 347 -11.50 9.87 2.21
CA LEU A 347 -11.71 8.58 1.55
C LEU A 347 -10.54 7.63 1.75
N ALA A 348 -9.30 8.09 1.64
CA ALA A 348 -8.12 7.26 1.89
C ALA A 348 -8.09 6.78 3.33
N LYS A 349 -8.36 7.66 4.31
CA LYS A 349 -8.40 7.28 5.73
C LYS A 349 -9.52 6.28 6.02
N LEU A 350 -10.72 6.50 5.49
CA LEU A 350 -11.83 5.56 5.62
C LEU A 350 -11.51 4.22 4.95
N GLY A 351 -10.97 4.26 3.73
CA GLY A 351 -10.53 3.06 3.00
C GLY A 351 -9.45 2.28 3.75
N GLY A 352 -8.49 2.97 4.37
CA GLY A 352 -7.47 2.36 5.21
C GLY A 352 -8.05 1.72 6.49
N LEU A 353 -9.05 2.34 7.11
CA LEU A 353 -9.77 1.75 8.24
C LEU A 353 -10.54 0.48 7.83
N PHE A 354 -11.24 0.52 6.68
CA PHE A 354 -11.92 -0.65 6.14
C PHE A 354 -10.94 -1.76 5.77
N ALA A 355 -9.83 -1.44 5.10
CA ALA A 355 -8.79 -2.40 4.76
C ALA A 355 -8.20 -3.06 6.00
N ALA A 356 -7.90 -2.27 7.05
CA ALA A 356 -7.44 -2.80 8.33
C ALA A 356 -8.48 -3.73 8.99
N SER A 357 -9.77 -3.36 8.96
CA SER A 357 -10.84 -4.23 9.48
C SER A 357 -11.05 -5.51 8.68
N ALA A 358 -10.68 -5.51 7.39
CA ALA A 358 -10.75 -6.66 6.50
C ALA A 358 -9.47 -7.53 6.52
N GLY A 359 -8.50 -7.23 7.39
CA GLY A 359 -7.23 -7.96 7.49
C GLY A 359 -6.14 -7.50 6.52
N PHE A 360 -6.41 -6.50 5.68
CA PHE A 360 -5.44 -5.92 4.74
C PHE A 360 -4.79 -4.64 5.32
N ALA A 361 -4.18 -4.75 6.50
CA ALA A 361 -3.50 -3.64 7.16
C ALA A 361 -2.33 -3.05 6.35
N LEU A 362 -1.81 -3.83 5.40
CA LEU A 362 -0.82 -3.42 4.38
C LEU A 362 -1.21 -2.16 3.60
N LEU A 363 -2.51 -1.90 3.45
CA LEU A 363 -3.04 -0.75 2.71
C LEU A 363 -3.22 0.47 3.62
N LYS A 364 -2.21 0.82 4.42
CA LYS A 364 -2.24 2.06 5.22
C LYS A 364 -1.78 3.23 4.33
N PRO A 365 -2.65 4.21 4.01
CA PRO A 365 -2.27 5.33 3.16
C PRO A 365 -1.25 6.23 3.88
N ALA A 366 -0.26 6.70 3.13
CA ALA A 366 0.71 7.71 3.58
C ALA A 366 0.39 9.08 2.97
N PHE A 367 0.52 10.13 3.77
CA PHE A 367 0.18 11.51 3.36
C PHE A 367 1.40 12.42 3.47
N PRO A 368 2.43 12.22 2.63
CA PRO A 368 3.61 13.08 2.70
C PRO A 368 3.24 14.50 2.25
N TRP A 369 3.87 15.50 2.87
CA TRP A 369 3.58 16.93 2.61
C TRP A 369 3.73 17.31 1.13
N TRP A 370 4.68 16.69 0.43
CA TRP A 370 4.92 16.94 -0.99
C TRP A 370 3.74 16.50 -1.88
N LEU A 371 2.96 15.50 -1.45
CA LEU A 371 1.76 15.07 -2.19
C LEU A 371 0.68 16.15 -2.12
N ILE A 372 0.47 16.73 -0.93
CA ILE A 372 -0.51 17.81 -0.74
C ILE A 372 -0.12 19.04 -1.56
N VAL A 373 1.14 19.50 -1.42
CA VAL A 373 1.65 20.65 -2.16
C VAL A 373 1.66 20.38 -3.67
N GLY A 374 2.09 19.19 -4.07
CA GLY A 374 2.12 18.76 -5.46
C GLY A 374 0.74 18.72 -6.09
N SER A 375 -0.26 18.15 -5.41
CA SER A 375 -1.65 18.12 -5.90
C SER A 375 -2.28 19.51 -6.01
N LEU A 376 -1.99 20.43 -5.08
CA LEU A 376 -2.45 21.83 -5.17
C LEU A 376 -1.81 22.58 -6.32
N MET A 377 -0.49 22.45 -6.49
CA MET A 377 0.24 23.07 -7.59
C MET A 377 -0.21 22.52 -8.93
N PHE A 378 -0.44 21.21 -9.01
CA PHE A 378 -0.96 20.54 -10.19
C PHE A 378 -2.36 21.02 -10.54
N SER A 379 -3.26 21.12 -9.56
CA SER A 379 -4.63 21.59 -9.82
C SER A 379 -4.67 23.06 -10.24
N PHE A 380 -3.83 23.92 -9.67
CA PHE A 380 -3.65 25.30 -10.13
C PHE A 380 -3.15 25.34 -11.57
N ALA A 381 -2.11 24.57 -11.89
CA ALA A 381 -1.50 24.54 -13.21
C ALA A 381 -2.51 24.07 -14.28
N VAL A 382 -3.25 23.00 -14.00
CA VAL A 382 -4.31 22.50 -14.89
C VAL A 382 -5.39 23.57 -15.08
N GLY A 383 -5.86 24.20 -14.01
CA GLY A 383 -6.87 25.26 -14.10
C GLY A 383 -6.39 26.47 -14.91
N ALA A 384 -5.19 26.95 -14.63
CA ALA A 384 -4.62 28.11 -15.29
C ALA A 384 -4.29 27.84 -16.77
N ALA A 385 -3.72 26.66 -17.08
CA ALA A 385 -3.45 26.24 -18.45
C ALA A 385 -4.73 26.09 -19.28
N SER A 386 -5.78 25.51 -18.71
CA SER A 386 -7.08 25.35 -19.37
C SER A 386 -7.76 26.72 -19.63
N GLY A 387 -7.57 27.67 -18.71
CA GLY A 387 -8.06 29.03 -18.86
C GLY A 387 -7.30 29.91 -19.85
N PHE A 388 -6.13 29.48 -20.32
CA PHE A 388 -5.22 30.34 -21.09
C PHE A 388 -5.82 30.79 -22.43
N LEU A 389 -6.41 29.87 -23.20
CA LEU A 389 -7.02 30.19 -24.50
C LEU A 389 -8.17 31.21 -24.39
N PRO A 390 -9.18 31.00 -23.53
CA PRO A 390 -10.25 31.99 -23.35
C PRO A 390 -9.74 33.30 -22.74
N ALA A 391 -8.79 33.27 -21.79
CA ALA A 391 -8.17 34.47 -21.24
C ALA A 391 -7.43 35.29 -22.33
N ARG A 392 -6.77 34.61 -23.27
CA ARG A 392 -6.14 35.23 -24.43
C ARG A 392 -7.17 35.84 -25.37
N ALA A 393 -8.29 35.17 -25.60
CA ALA A 393 -9.40 35.72 -26.38
C ALA A 393 -9.94 37.01 -25.75
N ALA A 394 -10.20 37.00 -24.43
CA ALA A 394 -10.64 38.17 -23.66
C ALA A 394 -9.67 39.35 -23.78
N SER A 395 -8.37 39.09 -23.63
CA SER A 395 -7.33 40.12 -23.70
C SER A 395 -7.25 40.83 -25.05
N LYS A 396 -7.69 40.16 -26.14
CA LYS A 396 -7.63 40.67 -27.51
C LYS A 396 -8.92 41.37 -27.97
N LEU A 397 -9.97 41.40 -27.15
CA LEU A 397 -11.21 42.13 -27.48
C LEU A 397 -10.91 43.62 -27.71
N LYS A 398 -11.45 44.19 -28.78
CA LYS A 398 -11.35 45.62 -29.07
C LYS A 398 -12.39 46.38 -28.23
N PRO A 399 -12.04 47.52 -27.59
CA PRO A 399 -12.98 48.25 -26.73
C PRO A 399 -14.26 48.67 -27.45
N VAL A 400 -14.14 49.09 -28.71
CA VAL A 400 -15.27 49.53 -29.54
C VAL A 400 -16.27 48.39 -29.77
N ASP A 401 -15.77 47.19 -30.11
CA ASP A 401 -16.63 46.02 -30.34
C ASP A 401 -17.26 45.53 -29.03
N ALA A 402 -16.49 45.60 -27.93
CA ALA A 402 -16.94 45.15 -26.62
C ALA A 402 -18.04 46.04 -26.00
N LEU A 403 -18.03 47.34 -26.28
CA LEU A 403 -19.03 48.29 -25.78
C LEU A 403 -20.31 48.33 -26.63
N ARG A 404 -20.22 47.87 -27.88
CA ARG A 404 -21.35 47.78 -28.82
C ARG A 404 -22.11 46.45 -28.71
N TYR A 405 -21.60 45.51 -27.94
CA TYR A 405 -22.23 44.23 -27.64
C TYR A 405 -23.44 44.47 -26.71
N GLU A 406 -24.64 44.07 -27.16
CA GLU A 406 -25.88 44.08 -26.33
C GLU A 406 -25.96 42.87 -25.42
#